data_AF-A0A6I3GK22-F1
#
_entry.id   AF-A0A6I3GK22-F1
#
_cell.length_a   1.000
_cell.length_b   1.000
_cell.length_c   1.000
_cell.angle_alpha   90.00
_cell.angle_beta   90.00
_cell.angle_gamma   90.00
#
_symmetry.space_group_name_H-M   'P 1'
#
loop_
_entity.id
_entity.type
_entity.pdbx_description
1 polymer ?
#
loop_
_entity_poly.entity_id
_entity_poly.type
_entity_poly.pdbx_seq_one_letter_code
_entity_poly.pdbx_strand_id
1 'polypeptide(L)'
;MTENAAATADAHGETQNFQNAEDSADAGDGQQLEFTCPRCRLEVTEEFYGPCSSCRTTLRVQVGGEAREVESEAYEPKMNVTPNAVATKE
;
A
#
# COMPACT_ATOMS: atom_id res chain seq x y z
N MET A 1 -19.16 39.43 -61.37
CA MET A 1 -19.67 38.09 -61.00
C MET A 1 -18.51 37.32 -60.39
N THR A 2 -18.23 37.58 -59.12
CA THR A 2 -17.14 36.97 -58.36
C THR A 2 -17.48 37.05 -56.89
N GLU A 3 -17.74 35.92 -56.25
CA GLU A 3 -17.35 35.65 -54.85
C GLU A 3 -17.63 34.16 -54.59
N ASN A 4 -16.59 33.31 -54.61
CA ASN A 4 -15.65 32.95 -53.54
C ASN A 4 -16.26 32.12 -52.41
N ALA A 5 -15.69 30.93 -52.26
CA ALA A 5 -16.10 29.84 -51.37
C ALA A 5 -15.92 30.21 -49.89
N ALA A 6 -16.93 29.88 -49.08
CA ALA A 6 -16.88 29.96 -47.63
C ALA A 6 -16.62 28.57 -47.04
N ALA A 7 -15.46 28.43 -46.40
CA ALA A 7 -15.23 27.42 -45.37
C ALA A 7 -15.69 27.99 -44.02
N THR A 8 -16.33 27.19 -43.18
CA THR A 8 -16.11 27.19 -41.72
C THR A 8 -16.50 25.82 -41.17
N ALA A 9 -15.56 25.19 -40.47
CA ALA A 9 -15.78 23.99 -39.68
C ALA A 9 -16.24 24.44 -38.29
N ASP A 10 -17.43 24.00 -37.87
CA ASP A 10 -17.96 24.31 -36.55
C ASP A 10 -17.29 23.46 -35.47
N ALA A 11 -16.80 24.18 -34.46
CA ALA A 11 -16.14 23.68 -33.28
C ALA A 11 -17.18 23.06 -32.32
N HIS A 12 -17.09 21.74 -32.12
CA HIS A 12 -17.71 21.09 -30.98
C HIS A 12 -16.65 20.91 -29.89
N GLY A 13 -16.87 21.62 -28.78
CA GLY A 13 -16.10 21.47 -27.56
C GLY A 13 -16.38 20.12 -26.92
N GLU A 14 -15.31 19.36 -26.69
CA GLU A 14 -15.30 18.31 -25.69
C GLU A 14 -14.49 18.84 -24.51
N THR A 15 -15.20 19.14 -23.43
CA THR A 15 -14.64 19.40 -22.11
C THR A 15 -13.83 18.16 -21.71
N GLN A 16 -12.52 18.25 -21.83
CA GLN A 16 -11.63 17.21 -21.34
C GLN A 16 -11.88 17.06 -19.85
N ASN A 17 -12.28 15.83 -19.49
CA ASN A 17 -12.58 15.36 -18.16
C ASN A 17 -11.60 15.96 -17.15
N PHE A 18 -12.09 16.85 -16.29
CA PHE A 18 -11.35 17.46 -15.21
C PHE A 18 -10.73 16.33 -14.39
N GLN A 19 -9.41 16.18 -14.50
CA GLN A 19 -8.64 15.24 -13.73
C GLN A 19 -8.92 15.53 -12.26
N ASN A 20 -9.56 14.55 -11.60
CA ASN A 20 -9.93 14.54 -10.19
C ASN A 20 -8.82 15.16 -9.35
N ALA A 21 -9.05 16.39 -8.92
CA ALA A 21 -8.19 17.19 -8.08
C ALA A 21 -8.92 17.43 -6.77
N GLU A 22 -9.28 16.37 -6.05
CA GLU A 22 -9.93 16.49 -4.75
C GLU A 22 -9.41 15.41 -3.81
N ASP A 23 -8.41 15.80 -3.02
CA ASP A 23 -8.33 15.56 -1.57
C ASP A 23 -8.97 14.24 -1.09
N SER A 24 -8.19 13.17 -1.15
CA SER A 24 -8.47 11.96 -0.38
C SER A 24 -7.18 11.61 0.34
N ALA A 25 -7.21 11.79 1.67
CA ALA A 25 -6.17 11.34 2.58
C ALA A 25 -5.69 9.94 2.17
N ASP A 26 -4.38 9.73 2.22
CA ASP A 26 -3.64 8.49 1.97
C ASP A 26 -4.18 7.31 2.81
N ALA A 27 -5.37 6.86 2.46
CA ALA A 27 -5.92 5.57 2.84
C ALA A 27 -5.32 4.63 1.81
N GLY A 28 -4.11 4.15 2.13
CA GLY A 28 -3.28 3.34 1.22
C GLY A 28 -4.16 2.44 0.37
N ASP A 29 -4.07 2.64 -0.95
CA ASP A 29 -4.84 1.89 -1.93
C ASP A 29 -4.47 0.42 -1.74
N GLY A 30 -5.22 -0.29 -0.90
CA GLY A 30 -4.95 -1.63 -0.43
C GLY A 30 -5.11 -2.61 -1.58
N GLN A 31 -4.13 -2.63 -2.47
CA GLN A 31 -4.12 -3.48 -3.65
C GLN A 31 -4.29 -4.92 -3.18
N GLN A 32 -5.36 -5.53 -3.65
CA GLN A 32 -5.69 -6.89 -3.27
C GLN A 32 -4.68 -7.85 -3.94
N LEU A 33 -3.91 -8.58 -3.15
CA LEU A 33 -2.89 -9.51 -3.61
C LEU A 33 -3.40 -10.94 -3.56
N GLU A 34 -3.21 -11.69 -4.64
CA GLU A 34 -3.44 -13.14 -4.67
C GLU A 34 -2.14 -13.89 -4.37
N PHE A 35 -2.14 -14.75 -3.35
CA PHE A 35 -0.97 -15.55 -2.98
C PHE A 35 -1.33 -16.77 -2.12
N THR A 36 -0.41 -17.74 -2.03
CA THR A 36 -0.52 -18.88 -1.13
C THR A 36 -0.16 -18.48 0.31
N CYS A 37 -1.09 -18.62 1.26
CA CYS A 37 -0.86 -18.32 2.67
C CYS A 37 0.28 -19.18 3.26
N PRO A 38 1.34 -18.60 3.86
CA PRO A 38 2.49 -19.36 4.36
C PRO A 38 2.18 -20.25 5.57
N ARG A 39 1.03 -20.07 6.24
CA ARG A 39 0.62 -20.85 7.41
C ARG A 39 -0.27 -22.04 7.06
N CYS A 40 -1.35 -21.81 6.30
CA CYS A 40 -2.32 -22.86 5.97
C CYS A 40 -2.19 -23.41 4.53
N ARG A 41 -1.33 -22.80 3.70
CA ARG A 41 -1.09 -23.16 2.29
C ARG A 41 -2.32 -23.10 1.38
N LEU A 42 -3.33 -22.31 1.76
CA LEU A 42 -4.47 -22.00 0.91
C LEU A 42 -4.18 -20.77 0.06
N GLU A 43 -4.70 -20.75 -1.17
CA GLU A 43 -4.74 -19.55 -2.00
C GLU A 43 -5.69 -18.53 -1.37
N VAL A 44 -5.21 -17.29 -1.20
CA VAL A 44 -5.95 -16.21 -0.54
C VAL A 44 -5.75 -14.88 -1.25
N THR A 45 -6.68 -13.97 -1.00
CA THR A 45 -6.75 -12.66 -1.61
C THR A 45 -6.77 -11.63 -0.47
N GLU A 46 -5.64 -10.98 -0.17
CA GLU A 46 -5.45 -10.12 1.02
C GLU A 46 -4.64 -8.86 0.66
N GLU A 47 -4.75 -7.80 1.47
CA GLU A 47 -4.04 -6.52 1.24
C GLU A 47 -2.51 -6.64 1.41
N PHE A 48 -2.08 -7.51 2.33
CA PHE A 48 -0.67 -7.70 2.66
C PHE A 48 -0.29 -9.18 2.54
N TYR A 49 0.88 -9.43 1.97
CA TYR A 49 1.47 -10.77 1.99
C TYR A 49 1.76 -11.23 3.43
N GLY A 50 1.26 -12.40 3.82
CA GLY A 50 1.48 -12.97 5.15
C GLY A 50 0.42 -13.99 5.57
N PRO A 51 0.33 -14.32 6.87
CA PRO A 51 -0.74 -15.18 7.37
C PRO A 51 -2.10 -14.56 7.05
N CYS A 52 -2.97 -15.31 6.39
CA CYS A 52 -4.31 -14.84 6.04
C CYS A 52 -5.13 -14.43 7.27
N SER A 53 -6.18 -13.65 7.05
CA SER A 53 -7.09 -13.15 8.10
C SER A 53 -7.54 -14.23 9.08
N SER A 54 -8.00 -15.39 8.59
CA SER A 54 -8.43 -16.53 9.42
C SER A 54 -7.31 -17.08 10.30
N CYS A 55 -6.12 -17.25 9.73
CA CYS A 55 -4.92 -17.68 10.44
C CYS A 55 -4.51 -16.71 11.55
N ARG A 56 -4.58 -15.40 11.28
CA ARG A 56 -4.28 -14.34 12.27
C ARG A 56 -5.30 -14.35 13.40
N THR A 57 -6.58 -14.52 13.09
CA THR A 57 -7.65 -14.61 14.10
C THR A 57 -7.42 -15.81 15.02
N THR A 58 -7.18 -17.00 14.46
CA THR A 58 -6.88 -18.20 15.25
C THR A 58 -5.64 -18.01 16.14
N LEU A 59 -4.58 -17.39 15.61
CA LEU A 59 -3.38 -17.09 16.38
C LEU A 59 -3.63 -16.13 17.53
N ARG A 60 -4.42 -15.08 17.33
CA ARG A 60 -4.79 -14.15 18.40
C ARG A 60 -5.60 -14.84 19.49
N VAL A 61 -6.49 -15.76 19.13
CA VAL A 61 -7.26 -16.54 20.11
C VAL A 61 -6.36 -17.51 20.88
N GLN A 62 -5.42 -18.19 20.21
CA GLN A 62 -4.60 -19.24 20.82
C GLN A 62 -3.37 -18.72 21.57
N VAL A 63 -2.80 -17.60 21.13
CA VAL A 63 -1.48 -17.11 21.55
C VAL A 63 -1.54 -15.66 22.02
N GLY A 64 -2.63 -14.93 21.77
CA GLY A 64 -2.70 -13.48 21.95
C GLY A 64 -2.43 -12.95 23.35
N GLY A 65 -2.49 -13.81 24.38
CA GLY A 65 -2.27 -13.41 25.77
C GLY A 65 -3.25 -12.32 26.22
N GLU A 66 -3.13 -11.92 27.48
CA GLU A 66 -3.86 -10.76 27.97
C GLU A 66 -3.07 -9.49 27.67
N ALA A 67 -3.77 -8.41 27.31
CA ALA A 67 -3.15 -7.10 27.19
C ALA A 67 -2.61 -6.70 28.57
N ARG A 68 -1.29 -6.63 28.70
CA ARG A 68 -0.62 -6.14 29.90
C ARG A 68 -0.22 -4.69 29.71
N GLU A 69 -0.33 -3.91 30.77
CA GLU A 69 0.29 -2.59 30.83
C GLU A 69 1.80 -2.77 30.73
N VAL A 70 2.40 -2.19 29.68
CA VAL A 70 3.84 -2.17 29.49
C VAL A 70 4.28 -0.75 29.81
N GLU A 71 5.09 -0.60 30.87
CA GLU A 71 5.72 0.67 31.18
C GLU A 71 6.62 1.07 30.00
N SER A 72 6.36 2.24 29.43
CA SER A 72 7.14 2.78 28.33
C SER A 72 8.47 3.32 28.88
N GLU A 73 9.43 2.43 29.09
CA GLU A 73 10.81 2.83 29.36
C GLU A 73 11.39 3.48 28.09
N ALA A 74 12.10 4.60 28.26
CA ALA A 74 12.78 5.24 27.14
C ALA A 74 13.80 4.27 26.54
N TYR A 75 13.79 4.12 25.21
CA TYR A 75 14.78 3.31 24.52
C TYR A 75 16.17 3.92 24.72
N GLU A 76 16.99 3.32 25.57
CA GLU A 76 18.42 3.61 25.67
C GLU A 76 19.19 2.69 24.71
N PRO A 77 19.84 3.24 23.66
CA PRO A 77 20.68 2.44 22.77
C PRO A 77 21.83 1.84 23.56
N LYS A 78 21.76 0.54 23.84
CA LYS A 78 22.92 -0.20 24.35
C LYS A 78 23.91 -0.33 23.21
N MET A 79 24.92 0.55 23.21
CA MET A 79 26.05 0.64 22.26
C MET A 79 26.92 -0.63 22.21
N ASN A 80 26.47 -1.76 22.77
CA ASN A 80 27.18 -3.02 22.88
C ASN A 80 27.22 -3.79 21.54
N VAL A 81 26.85 -3.14 20.44
CA VAL A 81 26.86 -3.73 19.10
C VAL A 81 28.18 -3.35 18.43
N THR A 82 29.04 -4.33 18.20
CA THR A 82 30.18 -4.15 17.30
C THR A 82 29.62 -3.96 15.88
N PRO A 83 29.96 -2.86 15.16
CA PRO A 83 29.50 -2.66 13.80
C PRO A 83 29.85 -3.87 12.93
N ASN A 84 28.87 -4.37 12.17
CA ASN A 84 29.08 -5.49 11.27
C ASN A 84 30.13 -5.08 10.22
N ALA A 85 31.21 -5.85 10.08
CA ALA A 85 32.28 -5.52 9.16
C ALA A 85 31.77 -5.57 7.71
N VAL A 86 31.67 -4.41 7.08
CA VAL A 86 31.29 -4.32 5.67
C VAL A 86 32.51 -4.72 4.83
N ALA A 87 32.38 -5.82 4.07
CA ALA A 87 33.39 -6.19 3.09
C ALA A 87 33.36 -5.19 1.93
N THR A 88 34.35 -4.31 1.85
CA THR A 88 34.58 -3.49 0.66
C THR A 88 35.25 -4.36 -0.41
N LYS A 89 34.81 -4.19 -1.66
CA LYS A 89 35.43 -4.81 -2.82
C LYS A 89 36.42 -3.80 -3.41
N GLU A 90 37.68 -4.18 -3.51
CA GLU A 90 38.67 -3.49 -4.35
C GLU A 90 38.33 -3.70 -5.84
#